data_AF-A0A3M1RKD2-F1
#
_entry.id   AF-A0A3M1RKD2-F1
#
_cell.length_a   1.000
_cell.length_b   1.000
_cell.length_c   1.000
_cell.angle_alpha   90.00
_cell.angle_beta   90.00
_cell.angle_gamma   90.00
#
_symmetry.space_group_name_H-M   'P 1'
#
loop_
_entity.id
_entity.type
_entity.pdbx_description
1 polymer ?
#
loop_
_entity_poly.entity_id
_entity_poly.type
_entity_poly.pdbx_seq_one_letter_code
_entity_poly.pdbx_strand_id
1 'polypeptide(L)'
;MGNHQLRNRLLTLACIGGLFLFLWWAESNLDAYKIRLLNLSAIYIILAVSYNLINGVTGQFSLEPNAFIAIGAYTSSLLTMSVAEKEMTFIIEPLIWPLNAISIPFFPSLLIAGTVT
;
A
#
# COMPACT_ATOMS: atom_id res chain seq x y z
N MET A 1 7.68 13.88 41.97
CA MET A 1 6.97 13.47 40.72
C MET A 1 7.72 13.82 39.41
N GLY A 2 8.82 14.60 39.40
CA GLY A 2 9.48 15.06 38.16
C GLY A 2 10.47 14.10 37.46
N ASN A 3 11.18 13.23 38.19
CA ASN A 3 12.25 12.40 37.60
C ASN A 3 11.76 11.30 36.64
N HIS A 4 10.57 10.73 36.88
CA HIS A 4 10.00 9.72 35.98
C HIS A 4 9.63 10.31 34.61
N GLN A 5 9.13 11.54 34.58
CA GLN A 5 8.77 12.21 33.33
C GLN A 5 10.02 12.58 32.52
N LEU A 6 11.10 13.03 33.18
CA LEU A 6 12.37 13.37 32.52
C LEU A 6 13.05 12.13 31.93
N ARG A 7 13.10 11.03 32.70
CA ARG A 7 13.62 9.74 32.23
C ARG A 7 12.82 9.22 31.04
N ASN A 8 11.49 9.26 31.11
CA ASN A 8 10.65 8.80 30.01
C ASN A 8 10.84 9.66 28.75
N ARG A 9 10.94 10.98 28.88
CA ARG A 9 11.23 11.88 27.74
C ARG A 9 12.58 11.59 27.11
N LEU A 10 13.62 11.37 27.91
CA LEU A 10 14.94 11.00 27.41
C LEU A 10 14.91 9.65 26.68
N LEU A 11 14.20 8.65 27.22
CA LEU A 11 14.02 7.35 26.57
C LEU A 11 13.24 7.49 25.25
N THR A 12 12.17 8.29 25.20
CA THR A 12 11.42 8.53 23.96
C THR A 12 12.30 9.20 22.91
N LEU A 13 13.05 10.24 23.29
CA LEU A 13 13.97 10.94 22.37
C LEU A 13 15.09 10.01 21.88
N ALA A 14 15.62 9.16 22.76
CA ALA A 14 16.62 8.16 22.39
C ALA A 14 16.06 7.12 21.40
N CYS A 15 14.84 6.64 21.61
CA CYS A 15 14.18 5.73 20.68
C CYS A 15 13.92 6.39 19.31
N ILE A 16 13.45 7.64 19.29
CA ILE A 16 13.23 8.38 18.04
C ILE A 16 14.56 8.58 17.31
N GLY A 17 15.61 9.04 18.02
CA GLY A 17 16.94 9.22 17.44
C GLY A 17 17.55 7.91 16.91
N GLY A 18 17.39 6.81 17.65
CA GLY A 18 17.81 5.48 17.22
C GLY A 18 17.10 5.02 15.95
N LEU A 19 15.81 5.33 15.80
CA LEU A 19 15.03 5.01 14.61
C LEU A 19 15.51 5.78 13.38
N PHE A 20 15.83 7.06 13.52
CA PHE A 20 16.42 7.87 12.44
C PHE A 20 17.82 7.37 12.05
N LEU A 21 18.66 7.03 13.03
CA LEU A 21 19.98 6.42 12.79
C LEU A 21 19.87 5.10 12.04
N PHE A 22 18.91 4.25 12.41
CA PHE A 22 18.64 3.00 11.72
C PHE A 22 18.19 3.22 10.28
N LEU A 23 17.28 4.18 10.04
CA LEU A 23 16.84 4.51 8.67
C LEU A 23 18.00 5.01 7.80
N TRP A 24 18.85 5.89 8.34
CA TRP A 24 20.02 6.41 7.62
C TRP A 24 21.02 5.29 7.30
N TRP A 25 21.30 4.42 8.27
CA TRP A 25 22.15 3.25 8.06
C TRP A 25 21.55 2.30 7.00
N ALA A 26 20.25 2.05 7.08
CA ALA A 26 19.53 1.17 6.16
C ALA A 26 19.58 1.69 4.72
N GLU A 27 19.43 3.00 4.50
CA GLU A 27 19.51 3.59 3.17
C GLU A 27 20.92 3.48 2.55
N SER A 28 21.97 3.59 3.37
CA SER A 28 23.36 3.49 2.89
C SER A 28 23.87 2.06 2.71
N ASN A 29 23.33 1.07 3.43
CA ASN A 29 23.87 -0.30 3.48
C ASN A 29 22.95 -1.37 2.85
N LEU A 30 21.69 -1.06 2.58
CA LEU A 30 20.76 -2.02 1.99
C LEU A 30 20.67 -1.86 0.46
N ASP A 31 20.52 -3.00 -0.20
CA ASP A 31 20.23 -3.06 -1.63
C ASP A 31 18.82 -2.52 -1.95
N ALA A 32 18.60 -2.04 -3.18
CA ALA A 32 17.37 -1.39 -3.62
C ALA A 32 16.12 -2.26 -3.40
N TYR A 33 16.25 -3.59 -3.56
CA TYR A 33 15.17 -4.54 -3.27
C TYR A 33 14.79 -4.55 -1.78
N LYS A 34 15.79 -4.56 -0.89
CA LYS A 34 15.57 -4.58 0.57
C LYS A 34 14.99 -3.26 1.06
N ILE A 35 15.42 -2.13 0.50
CA ILE A 35 14.83 -0.81 0.78
C ILE A 35 13.36 -0.79 0.34
N ARG A 36 13.04 -1.31 -0.85
CA ARG A 36 11.65 -1.42 -1.33
C ARG A 36 10.80 -2.27 -0.38
N LEU A 37 11.32 -3.40 0.08
CA LEU A 37 10.63 -4.27 1.02
C LEU A 37 10.42 -3.60 2.39
N LEU A 38 11.39 -2.84 2.87
CA LEU A 38 11.29 -2.06 4.11
C LEU A 38 10.21 -0.97 4.01
N ASN A 39 10.15 -0.27 2.87
CA ASN A 39 9.13 0.73 2.63
C ASN A 39 7.73 0.11 2.55
N LEU A 40 7.60 -1.02 1.84
CA LEU A 40 6.35 -1.78 1.77
C LEU A 40 5.89 -2.26 3.15
N SER A 41 6.80 -2.77 3.97
CA SER A 41 6.45 -3.23 5.32
C SER A 41 6.03 -2.07 6.22
N ALA A 42 6.69 -0.91 6.15
CA ALA A 42 6.29 0.28 6.89
C ALA A 42 4.88 0.76 6.50
N ILE A 43 4.56 0.79 5.20
CA ILE A 43 3.21 1.12 4.71
C ILE A 43 2.18 0.13 5.26
N TYR A 44 2.46 -1.17 5.22
CA TYR A 44 1.55 -2.18 5.75
C TYR A 44 1.37 -2.13 7.27
N ILE A 45 2.41 -1.75 8.03
CA ILE A 45 2.28 -1.52 9.48
C ILE A 45 1.32 -0.36 9.75
N ILE A 46 1.46 0.76 9.04
CA ILE A 46 0.56 1.92 9.18
C ILE A 46 -0.88 1.48 8.87
N LEU A 47 -1.07 0.80 7.74
CA LEU A 47 -2.38 0.29 7.32
C LEU A 47 -2.99 -0.64 8.37
N ALA A 48 -2.21 -1.57 8.92
CA ALA A 48 -2.66 -2.52 9.94
C ALA A 48 -3.09 -1.82 11.23
N VAL A 49 -2.33 -0.82 11.70
CA VAL A 49 -2.67 -0.03 12.90
C VAL A 49 -3.95 0.79 12.66
N SER A 50 -4.10 1.42 11.49
CA SER A 50 -5.32 2.15 11.13
C SER A 50 -6.54 1.24 11.11
N TYR A 51 -6.45 0.05 10.51
CA TYR A 51 -7.56 -0.91 10.51
C TYR A 51 -7.84 -1.49 11.88
N ASN A 52 -6.83 -1.68 12.74
CA ASN A 52 -7.04 -2.10 14.12
C ASN A 52 -7.86 -1.05 14.89
N LEU A 53 -7.58 0.25 14.68
CA LEU A 53 -8.35 1.31 15.29
C LEU A 53 -9.82 1.33 14.80
N ILE A 54 -10.03 1.25 13.49
CA ILE A 54 -11.38 1.30 12.90
C ILE A 54 -12.17 0.02 13.23
N ASN A 55 -11.65 -1.14 12.81
CA ASN A 55 -12.37 -2.40 12.92
C ASN A 55 -12.34 -2.98 14.34
N GLY A 56 -11.27 -2.71 15.11
CA GLY A 56 -11.08 -3.22 16.46
C GLY A 56 -11.63 -2.29 17.54
N VAL A 57 -11.12 -1.06 17.64
CA VAL A 57 -11.49 -0.14 18.74
C VAL A 57 -12.87 0.48 18.53
N THR A 58 -13.19 0.96 17.32
CA THR A 58 -14.50 1.58 17.06
C THR A 58 -15.58 0.58 16.66
N GLY A 59 -15.22 -0.67 16.36
CA GLY A 59 -16.15 -1.74 15.99
C GLY A 59 -16.85 -1.52 14.64
N GLN A 60 -16.38 -0.59 13.81
CA GLN A 60 -16.96 -0.30 12.50
C GLN A 60 -16.43 -1.31 11.48
N PHE A 61 -17.05 -2.49 11.43
CA PHE A 61 -16.75 -3.48 10.41
C PHE A 61 -17.51 -3.15 9.11
N SER A 62 -17.09 -2.10 8.42
CA SER A 62 -17.62 -1.72 7.11
C SER A 62 -16.52 -1.81 6.06
N LEU A 63 -16.52 -2.89 5.29
CA LEU A 63 -15.56 -3.13 4.20
C LEU A 63 -16.05 -2.62 2.85
N GLU A 64 -17.31 -2.19 2.74
CA GLU A 64 -17.94 -1.72 1.50
C GLU A 64 -17.13 -0.64 0.77
N PRO A 65 -16.68 0.45 1.42
CA PRO A 65 -15.89 1.48 0.74
C PRO A 65 -14.57 0.93 0.19
N ASN A 66 -13.92 0.04 0.93
CA ASN A 66 -12.65 -0.57 0.51
C ASN A 66 -12.86 -1.57 -0.64
N ALA A 67 -14.00 -2.27 -0.67
CA ALA A 67 -14.38 -3.16 -1.76
C ALA A 67 -14.64 -2.37 -3.06
N PHE A 68 -15.39 -1.27 -3.00
CA PHE A 68 -15.62 -0.42 -4.17
C PHE A 68 -14.32 0.20 -4.69
N ILE A 69 -13.44 0.69 -3.81
CA ILE A 69 -12.12 1.20 -4.21
C ILE A 69 -11.29 0.10 -4.89
N ALA A 70 -11.29 -1.13 -4.35
CA ALA A 70 -10.53 -2.24 -4.92
C ALA A 70 -11.04 -2.64 -6.31
N ILE A 71 -12.36 -2.72 -6.51
CA ILE A 71 -12.97 -3.05 -7.81
C ILE A 71 -12.64 -1.98 -8.85
N GLY A 72 -12.76 -0.70 -8.49
CA GLY A 72 -12.45 0.42 -9.40
C GLY A 72 -10.96 0.48 -9.76
N ALA A 73 -10.08 0.35 -8.77
CA ALA A 73 -8.64 0.33 -8.99
C ALA A 73 -8.21 -0.85 -9.87
N TYR A 74 -8.77 -2.04 -9.64
CA TYR A 74 -8.50 -3.22 -10.47
C TYR A 74 -9.00 -3.02 -11.91
N THR A 75 -10.20 -2.48 -12.09
CA THR A 75 -10.76 -2.22 -13.42
C THR A 75 -9.91 -1.20 -14.18
N SER A 76 -9.51 -0.10 -13.53
CA SER A 76 -8.68 0.93 -14.16
C SER A 76 -7.27 0.41 -14.49
N SER A 77 -6.64 -0.35 -13.58
CA SER A 77 -5.30 -0.91 -13.82
C SER A 77 -5.34 -1.94 -14.96
N LEU A 78 -6.32 -2.84 -14.98
CA LEU A 78 -6.49 -3.84 -16.03
C LEU A 78 -6.67 -3.19 -17.41
N LEU A 79 -7.41 -2.10 -17.49
CA LEU A 79 -7.67 -1.40 -18.74
C LEU A 79 -6.49 -0.52 -19.19
N THR A 80 -5.66 -0.04 -18.26
CA THR A 80 -4.52 0.85 -18.55
C THR A 80 -3.22 0.08 -18.81
N MET A 81 -3.06 -1.12 -18.25
CA MET A 81 -1.89 -1.98 -18.51
C MET A 81 -1.70 -2.25 -20.01
N SER A 82 -0.45 -2.24 -20.45
CA SER A 82 -0.09 -2.62 -21.81
C SER A 82 -0.31 -4.12 -22.05
N VAL A 83 -0.45 -4.51 -23.31
CA VAL A 83 -0.63 -5.93 -23.69
C VAL A 83 0.54 -6.78 -23.19
N ALA A 84 1.78 -6.26 -23.28
CA ALA A 84 2.96 -6.95 -22.77
C ALA A 84 2.95 -7.12 -21.24
N GLU A 85 2.52 -6.10 -20.48
CA GLU A 85 2.40 -6.20 -19.03
C GLU A 85 1.33 -7.22 -18.60
N LYS A 86 0.25 -7.35 -19.38
CA LYS A 86 -0.79 -8.36 -19.14
C LYS A 86 -0.25 -9.77 -19.32
N GLU A 87 0.48 -10.03 -20.41
CA GLU A 87 1.10 -11.34 -20.65
C GLU A 87 2.12 -11.71 -19.56
N MET A 88 2.89 -10.73 -19.06
CA MET A 88 3.84 -10.96 -17.97
C MET A 88 3.17 -11.18 -16.60
N THR A 89 1.99 -10.60 -16.38
CA THR A 89 1.27 -10.70 -15.09
C THR A 89 0.40 -11.94 -15.01
N PHE A 90 -0.29 -12.28 -16.10
CA PHE A 90 -1.26 -13.38 -16.18
C PHE A 90 -0.62 -14.62 -16.81
N ILE A 91 0.30 -15.25 -16.07
CA ILE A 91 1.12 -16.38 -16.55
C ILE A 91 0.35 -17.71 -16.54
N ILE A 92 -0.57 -17.90 -15.59
CA ILE A 92 -1.29 -19.17 -15.41
C ILE A 92 -2.45 -19.32 -16.42
N GLU A 93 -3.26 -18.28 -16.57
CA GLU A 93 -4.38 -18.26 -17.50
C GLU A 93 -4.44 -16.90 -18.20
N PRO A 94 -4.40 -16.87 -19.55
CA PRO A 94 -4.42 -15.61 -20.28
C PRO A 94 -5.77 -14.92 -20.12
N LEU A 95 -5.75 -13.58 -20.16
CA LEU A 95 -6.97 -12.79 -20.07
C LEU A 95 -7.94 -13.11 -21.22
N ILE A 96 -9.24 -13.05 -20.93
CA ILE A 96 -10.29 -13.24 -21.94
C ILE A 96 -10.26 -12.12 -22.98
N TRP A 97 -10.62 -12.45 -24.22
CA TRP A 97 -10.88 -11.45 -25.25
C TRP A 97 -12.16 -10.67 -24.92
N PRO A 98 -12.20 -9.32 -25.04
CA PRO A 98 -11.19 -8.44 -25.65
C PRO A 98 -10.20 -7.79 -24.65
N LEU A 99 -10.27 -8.13 -23.36
CA LEU A 99 -9.48 -7.47 -22.31
C LEU A 99 -7.97 -7.76 -22.42
N ASN A 100 -7.57 -8.87 -23.06
CA ASN A 100 -6.16 -9.18 -23.29
C ASN A 100 -5.46 -8.22 -24.26
N ALA A 101 -6.16 -7.74 -25.29
CA ALA A 101 -5.59 -6.99 -26.41
C ALA A 101 -5.81 -5.48 -26.32
N ILE A 102 -6.75 -5.04 -25.49
CA ILE A 102 -7.09 -3.62 -25.34
C ILE A 102 -6.21 -2.97 -24.27
N SER A 103 -5.60 -1.84 -24.58
CA SER A 103 -5.03 -0.91 -23.60
C SER A 103 -5.62 0.47 -23.90
N ILE A 104 -6.34 1.04 -22.94
CA ILE A 104 -6.98 2.35 -23.07
C ILE A 104 -6.27 3.38 -22.19
N PRO A 105 -6.29 4.68 -22.58
CA PRO A 105 -5.72 5.73 -21.75
C PRO A 105 -6.38 5.81 -20.37
N PHE A 106 -5.65 6.36 -19.40
CA PHE A 106 -6.07 6.44 -18.00
C PHE A 106 -7.44 7.11 -17.81
N PHE A 107 -7.74 8.16 -18.58
CA PHE A 107 -8.97 8.93 -18.39
C PHE A 107 -10.25 8.12 -18.75
N PRO A 108 -10.34 7.50 -19.94
CA PRO A 108 -11.42 6.54 -20.24
C PRO A 108 -11.48 5.35 -19.28
N SER A 109 -10.33 4.81 -18.83
CA SER A 109 -10.33 3.67 -17.91
C SER A 109 -10.93 4.03 -16.55
N LEU A 110 -10.68 5.25 -16.07
CA LEU A 110 -11.23 5.74 -14.81
C LEU A 110 -12.76 5.92 -14.88
N LEU A 111 -13.29 6.41 -16.00
CA LEU A 111 -14.74 6.52 -16.20
C LEU A 111 -15.41 5.15 -16.19
N ILE A 112 -14.84 4.18 -16.92
CA ILE A 112 -15.35 2.81 -16.93
C ILE A 112 -15.28 2.19 -15.54
N ALA A 113 -14.16 2.37 -14.84
CA ALA A 113 -14.00 1.91 -13.46
C ALA A 113 -15.09 2.48 -12.54
N GLY A 114 -15.39 3.78 -12.65
CA GLY A 114 -16.46 4.43 -11.88
C GLY A 114 -17.87 3.97 -12.24
N THR A 115 -18.10 3.40 -13.43
CA THR A 115 -19.40 2.80 -13.79
C THR A 115 -19.59 1.37 -13.26
N VAL A 116 -18.51 0.67 -12.92
CA VAL A 116 -18.53 -0.72 -12.47
C VAL A 116 -18.62 -0.81 -10.93
N THR A 117 -18.16 0.22 -10.23
CA THR A 117 -18.22 0.35 -8.76
C THR A 117 -19.49 1.06 -8.30
#